data_AF-A0A212EZW2-F1
#
_entry.id   AF-A0A212EZW2-F1
#
_cell.length_a   1.000
_cell.length_b   1.000
_cell.length_c   1.000
_cell.angle_alpha   90.00
_cell.angle_beta   90.00
_cell.angle_gamma   90.00
#
_symmetry.space_group_name_H-M   'P 1'
#
loop_
_entity.id
_entity.type
_entity.pdbx_description
1 polymer ?
#
loop_
_entity_poly.entity_id
_entity_poly.type
_entity_poly.pdbx_seq_one_letter_code
_entity_poly.pdbx_strand_id
1 'polypeptide(L)'
;MSQTFKTLHGLVDKGVKVDLGIPLELWDKPSAEITQMKTQCESLLEENEGAIEDWYWNHQGEVDLKHHLCTQHALKNTDNSCLYDDLKTKGDKTEREDL
;
A
#
# COMPACT_ATOMS: atom_id res chain seq x y z
N MET A 1 14.84 -1.21 3.49
CA MET A 1 15.29 -0.53 4.72
C MET A 1 14.89 0.93 4.69
N SER A 2 14.24 1.42 5.76
CA SER A 2 13.91 2.84 5.91
C SER A 2 15.16 3.67 6.25
N GLN A 3 15.15 4.97 5.97
CA GLN A 3 16.27 5.87 6.31
C GLN A 3 16.49 5.96 7.83
N THR A 4 15.41 5.88 8.61
CA THR A 4 15.47 5.89 10.08
C THR A 4 16.21 4.66 10.62
N PHE A 5 15.88 3.46 10.13
CA PHE A 5 16.53 2.22 10.59
C PHE A 5 18.00 2.15 10.18
N LYS A 6 18.38 2.70 9.01
CA LYS A 6 19.79 2.87 8.64
C LYS A 6 20.57 3.73 9.64
N THR A 7 19.96 4.82 10.12
CA THR A 7 20.58 5.71 11.11
C THR A 7 20.72 5.02 12.46
N LEU A 8 19.71 4.26 12.87
CA LEU A 8 19.72 3.51 14.12
C LEU A 8 20.78 2.39 14.11
N HIS A 9 20.91 1.64 13.01
CA HIS A 9 21.99 0.66 12.82
C HIS A 9 23.36 1.32 12.90
N GLY A 10 23.56 2.47 12.24
CA GLY A 10 24.83 3.21 12.30
C GLY A 10 25.19 3.76 13.70
N LEU A 11 24.22 3.94 14.60
CA LEU A 11 24.45 4.28 16.00
C LEU A 11 24.88 3.05 16.80
N VAL A 12 24.20 1.91 16.59
CA VAL A 12 24.56 0.63 17.20
C VAL A 12 25.98 0.22 16.80
N ASP A 13 26.35 0.35 15.52
CA ASP A 13 27.69 0.05 15.00
C ASP A 13 28.79 0.92 15.64
N LYS A 14 28.44 2.13 16.09
CA LYS A 14 29.36 3.04 16.81
C LYS A 14 29.40 2.77 18.32
N GLY A 15 28.75 1.71 18.79
CA GLY A 15 28.70 1.32 20.20
C GLY A 15 27.69 2.12 21.04
N VAL A 16 26.79 2.88 20.40
CA VAL A 16 25.70 3.55 21.11
C VAL A 16 24.64 2.52 21.45
N LYS A 17 24.30 2.41 22.74
CA LYS A 17 23.20 1.56 23.19
C LYS A 17 21.86 2.19 22.79
N VAL A 18 21.19 1.59 21.82
CA VAL A 18 19.84 1.96 21.39
C VAL A 18 18.88 0.87 21.86
N ASP A 19 17.88 1.24 22.65
CA ASP A 19 16.84 0.32 23.13
C ASP A 19 15.49 0.77 22.58
N LEU A 20 14.93 -0.04 21.67
CA LEU A 20 13.61 0.19 21.06
C LEU A 20 12.53 -0.72 21.67
N GLY A 21 12.88 -1.57 22.66
CA GLY A 21 11.96 -2.58 23.18
C GLY A 21 11.61 -3.70 22.19
N ILE A 22 12.34 -3.80 21.06
CA ILE A 22 12.14 -4.78 20.00
C ILE A 22 13.51 -5.40 19.63
N PRO A 23 13.62 -6.74 19.49
CA PRO A 23 14.84 -7.42 19.05
C PRO A 23 15.40 -6.85 17.73
N LEU A 24 16.74 -6.75 17.64
CA LEU A 24 17.45 -6.18 16.48
C LEU A 24 17.05 -6.83 15.15
N GLU A 25 16.78 -8.14 15.15
CA GLU A 25 16.37 -8.90 13.96
C GLU A 25 14.99 -8.51 13.39
N LEU A 26 14.19 -7.78 14.18
CA LEU A 26 12.87 -7.31 13.77
C LEU A 26 12.89 -5.85 13.33
N TRP A 27 14.02 -5.13 13.43
CA TRP A 27 14.12 -3.72 13.06
C TRP A 27 13.96 -3.50 11.56
N ASP A 28 14.37 -4.46 10.75
CA ASP A 28 14.23 -4.40 9.29
C ASP A 28 12.98 -5.09 8.76
N LYS A 29 12.16 -5.69 9.65
CA LYS A 29 10.90 -6.32 9.25
C LYS A 29 9.79 -5.28 9.17
N PRO A 30 9.01 -5.26 8.08
CA PRO A 30 7.81 -4.44 8.02
C PRO A 30 6.81 -4.83 9.13
N SER A 31 5.94 -3.92 9.51
CA SER A 31 4.88 -4.21 10.48
C SER A 31 3.92 -5.30 9.95
N ALA A 32 3.11 -5.87 10.85
CA ALA A 32 2.11 -6.87 10.47
C ALA A 32 1.13 -6.31 9.44
N GLU A 33 0.72 -5.05 9.59
CA GLU A 33 -0.19 -4.35 8.69
C GLU A 33 0.40 -4.16 7.29
N ILE A 34 1.67 -3.75 7.21
CA ILE A 34 2.39 -3.61 5.93
C ILE A 34 2.54 -4.97 5.26
N THR A 35 2.88 -6.00 6.04
CA THR A 35 3.03 -7.37 5.53
C THR A 35 1.71 -7.89 4.97
N GLN A 36 0.61 -7.71 5.72
CA GLN A 36 -0.72 -8.12 5.29
C GLN A 36 -1.15 -7.38 4.01
N MET A 37 -0.95 -6.07 3.95
CA MET A 37 -1.27 -5.27 2.75
C MET A 37 -0.46 -5.75 1.55
N LYS A 38 0.85 -6.02 1.74
CA LYS A 38 1.71 -6.55 0.69
C LYS A 38 1.19 -7.88 0.14
N THR A 39 0.80 -8.80 1.02
CA THR A 39 0.21 -10.09 0.62
C THR A 39 -1.09 -9.88 -0.18
N GLN A 40 -1.95 -8.94 0.21
CA GLN A 40 -3.16 -8.63 -0.55
C GLN A 40 -2.83 -8.07 -1.95
N CYS A 41 -1.83 -7.20 -2.07
CA CYS A 41 -1.37 -6.72 -3.37
C CYS A 41 -0.77 -7.85 -4.23
N GLU A 42 0.00 -8.75 -3.63
CA GLU A 42 0.60 -9.89 -4.35
C GLU A 42 -0.49 -10.82 -4.87
N SER A 43 -1.47 -11.20 -4.04
CA SER A 43 -2.60 -12.03 -4.50
C SER A 43 -3.41 -11.36 -5.62
N LEU A 44 -3.64 -10.04 -5.54
CA LEU A 44 -4.31 -9.30 -6.61
C LEU A 44 -3.56 -9.43 -7.95
N LEU A 45 -2.23 -9.34 -7.94
CA LEU A 45 -1.42 -9.48 -9.14
C LEU A 45 -1.47 -10.92 -9.67
N GLU A 46 -1.27 -11.91 -8.80
CA GLU A 46 -1.27 -13.33 -9.15
C GLU A 46 -2.61 -13.77 -9.76
N GLU A 47 -3.73 -13.33 -9.20
CA GLU A 47 -5.06 -13.68 -9.70
C GLU A 47 -5.40 -13.02 -11.05
N ASN A 48 -4.67 -11.97 -11.44
CA ASN A 48 -4.96 -11.15 -12.61
C ASN A 48 -3.80 -11.06 -13.61
N GLU A 49 -2.82 -11.97 -13.55
CA GLU A 49 -1.61 -11.94 -14.41
C GLU A 49 -1.95 -11.78 -15.90
N GLY A 50 -2.91 -12.57 -16.41
CA GLY A 50 -3.32 -12.50 -17.82
C GLY A 50 -3.96 -11.17 -18.21
N ALA A 51 -4.74 -10.55 -17.31
CA ALA A 51 -5.33 -9.24 -17.57
C ALA A 51 -4.27 -8.12 -17.57
N ILE A 52 -3.25 -8.26 -16.71
CA ILE A 52 -2.12 -7.34 -16.64
C ILE A 52 -1.24 -7.47 -17.88
N GLU A 53 -0.97 -8.68 -18.33
CA GLU A 53 -0.21 -8.95 -19.54
C GLU A 53 -0.92 -8.41 -20.79
N ASP A 54 -2.23 -8.68 -20.91
CA ASP A 54 -3.05 -8.14 -21.99
C ASP A 54 -3.06 -6.61 -22.00
N TRP A 55 -3.23 -5.98 -20.83
CA TRP A 55 -3.13 -4.53 -20.71
C TRP A 55 -1.77 -4.00 -21.17
N TYR A 56 -0.69 -4.64 -20.73
CA TYR A 56 0.68 -4.24 -21.03
C TYR A 56 0.96 -4.27 -22.54
N TRP A 57 0.50 -5.30 -23.25
CA TRP A 57 0.77 -5.43 -24.68
C TRP A 57 -0.21 -4.68 -25.57
N ASN A 58 -1.49 -4.59 -25.17
CA ASN A 58 -2.56 -4.18 -26.09
C ASN A 58 -3.25 -2.87 -25.71
N HIS A 59 -3.14 -2.41 -24.45
CA HIS A 59 -3.97 -1.31 -23.94
C HIS A 59 -3.17 -0.16 -23.30
N GLN A 60 -1.83 -0.21 -23.37
CA GLN A 60 -0.98 0.88 -22.90
C GLN A 60 -1.24 2.17 -23.67
N GLY A 61 -1.49 3.25 -22.92
CA GLY A 61 -1.77 4.58 -23.47
C GLY A 61 -3.24 4.80 -23.86
N GLU A 62 -4.07 3.75 -23.90
CA GLU A 62 -5.50 3.84 -24.16
C GLU A 62 -6.31 3.92 -22.86
N VAL A 63 -5.98 3.06 -21.88
CA VAL A 63 -6.62 3.01 -20.57
C VAL A 63 -5.57 2.87 -19.48
N ASP A 64 -5.82 3.49 -18.33
CA ASP A 64 -4.92 3.36 -17.20
C ASP A 64 -5.02 1.96 -16.55
N LEU A 65 -3.91 1.46 -16.01
CA LEU A 65 -3.86 0.15 -15.38
C LEU A 65 -4.85 0.03 -14.21
N LYS A 66 -5.07 1.09 -13.43
CA LYS A 66 -5.99 1.05 -12.28
C LYS A 66 -7.42 0.81 -12.77
N HIS A 67 -7.86 1.46 -13.84
CA HIS A 67 -9.18 1.24 -14.40
C HIS A 67 -9.31 -0.16 -15.02
N HIS A 68 -8.36 -0.56 -15.86
CA HIS A 68 -8.35 -1.90 -16.47
C HIS A 68 -8.36 -2.99 -15.38
N LEU A 69 -7.32 -3.03 -14.55
CA LEU A 69 -7.14 -4.06 -13.53
C LEU A 69 -8.23 -4.01 -12.45
N CYS A 70 -8.52 -2.84 -11.88
CA CYS A 70 -9.41 -2.77 -10.72
C CYS A 70 -10.89 -2.74 -11.11
N THR A 71 -11.30 -1.92 -12.08
CA THR A 71 -12.72 -1.80 -12.44
C THR A 71 -13.19 -2.94 -13.35
N GLN A 72 -12.41 -3.30 -14.37
CA GLN A 72 -12.86 -4.26 -15.39
C GLN A 72 -12.63 -5.72 -14.99
N HIS A 73 -11.66 -5.97 -14.09
CA HIS A 73 -11.28 -7.30 -13.65
C HIS A 73 -11.52 -7.54 -12.15
N ALA A 74 -10.72 -6.96 -11.26
CA ALA A 74 -10.73 -7.32 -9.83
C ALA A 74 -12.06 -7.01 -9.12
N LEU A 75 -12.71 -5.91 -9.47
CA LEU A 75 -14.03 -5.51 -8.95
C LEU A 75 -15.14 -5.74 -9.96
N LYS A 76 -14.94 -6.62 -10.95
CA LYS A 76 -15.96 -6.89 -11.97
C LYS A 76 -17.28 -7.30 -11.31
N ASN A 77 -18.37 -6.64 -11.72
CA ASN A 77 -19.71 -6.82 -11.15
C ASN A 77 -19.85 -6.44 -9.66
N THR A 78 -18.87 -5.71 -9.11
CA THR A 78 -18.89 -5.20 -7.74
C THR A 78 -18.88 -3.68 -7.78
N ASP A 79 -19.27 -3.06 -6.66
CA ASP A 79 -19.14 -1.61 -6.52
C ASP A 79 -17.65 -1.19 -6.57
N ASN A 80 -17.35 -0.23 -7.45
CA ASN A 80 -16.03 0.35 -7.62
C ASN A 80 -15.97 1.82 -7.17
N SER A 81 -17.04 2.34 -6.54
CA SER A 81 -17.11 3.71 -6.06
C SER A 81 -15.97 4.06 -5.11
N CYS A 82 -15.55 3.10 -4.28
CA CYS A 82 -14.45 3.24 -3.33
C CYS A 82 -13.09 3.60 -3.95
N LEU A 83 -12.90 3.34 -5.26
CA LEU A 83 -11.66 3.72 -5.97
C LEU A 83 -11.55 5.23 -6.22
N TYR A 84 -12.68 5.94 -6.11
CA TYR A 84 -12.83 7.36 -6.40
C TYR A 84 -13.23 8.19 -5.17
N ASP A 85 -13.48 7.54 -4.03
CA ASP A 85 -13.71 8.23 -2.78
C ASP A 85 -12.43 8.93 -2.31
N ASP A 86 -12.54 10.23 -2.04
CA ASP A 86 -11.55 10.91 -1.21
C ASP A 86 -11.59 10.25 0.17
N LEU A 87 -10.48 9.63 0.59
CA LEU A 87 -10.32 9.10 1.93
C LEU A 87 -10.49 10.25 2.92
N LYS A 88 -11.73 10.50 3.37
CA LYS A 88 -12.00 11.46 4.43
C LYS A 88 -11.29 10.95 5.66
N THR A 89 -10.14 11.56 5.96
CA THR A 89 -9.44 11.35 7.21
C THR A 89 -10.46 11.63 8.31
N LYS A 90 -10.73 10.63 9.16
CA LYS A 90 -11.55 10.81 10.36
C LYS A 90 -10.83 11.78 11.28
N GLY A 91 -11.03 13.07 11.04
CA GLY A 91 -10.34 14.17 11.71
C GLY A 91 -10.93 15.53 11.34
N ASP A 92 -11.51 15.68 10.14
CA ASP A 92 -12.10 16.95 9.73
C ASP A 92 -13.62 16.97 9.99
N LYS A 93 -13.99 17.11 11.27
CA LYS A 93 -15.30 17.64 11.63
C LYS A 93 -15.19 19.16 11.64
N THR A 94 -15.16 19.76 10.46
CA THR A 94 -15.53 21.17 10.36
C THR A 94 -17.05 21.23 10.46
N GLU A 95 -17.55 21.68 11.62
CA GLU A 95 -18.92 22.08 11.84
C GLU A 95 -19.33 23.08 10.75
N ARG A 96 -20.41 22.77 10.04
CA ARG A 96 -21.25 23.80 9.45
C ARG A 96 -22.69 23.47 9.79
N GLU A 97 -23.12 24.07 10.90
CA GLU A 97 -24.50 24.50 11.09
C GLU A 97 -24.95 25.23 9.82
N ASP A 98 -26.19 25.01 9.37
CA ASP A 98 -27.15 26.10 9.22
C ASP A 98 -28.52 25.56 8.79
N LEU A 99 -29.51 26.20 9.39
CA LEU A 99 -30.96 26.01 9.34
C LEU A 99 -31.57 26.21 7.96
#